data_AF-A0A840P5D0-F1
#
_entry.id   AF-A0A840P5D0-F1
#
_cell.length_a   1.000
_cell.length_b   1.000
_cell.length_c   1.000
_cell.angle_alpha   90.00
_cell.angle_beta   90.00
_cell.angle_gamma   90.00
#
_symmetry.space_group_name_H-M   'P 1'
#
loop_
_entity.id
_entity.type
_entity.pdbx_description
1 polymer ?
#
loop_
_entity_poly.entity_id
_entity_poly.type
_entity_poly.pdbx_seq_one_letter_code
_entity_poly.pdbx_strand_id
1 'polypeptide(L)'
;MKVGSYMFSVLSRRTLAIAAVAAALVGTAACGPGADTRATCAEAQKIMTEFPNKLSASVADPASFNKATDELAADLKALADKSDGDLAGALTDLSTLFGAVKIDASNPAAATAKLTELSTNAQNAAVKLGQACT
;
A
#
# COMPACT_ATOMS: atom_id res chain seq x y z
N MET A 1 19.48 -25.98 60.58
CA MET A 1 19.33 -24.51 60.66
C MET A 1 19.99 -23.95 59.39
N LYS A 2 19.40 -23.09 58.54
CA LYS A 2 18.17 -22.30 58.59
C LYS A 2 17.86 -21.92 57.14
N VAL A 3 16.66 -22.26 56.67
CA VAL A 3 16.07 -21.77 55.42
C VAL A 3 15.82 -20.27 55.60
N GLY A 4 16.31 -19.45 54.67
CA GLY A 4 16.20 -17.99 54.73
C GLY A 4 15.74 -17.43 53.39
N SER A 5 14.42 -17.42 53.20
CA SER A 5 13.72 -16.73 52.12
C SER A 5 13.93 -15.22 52.21
N TYR A 6 14.51 -14.61 51.17
CA TYR A 6 14.25 -13.23 50.79
C TYR A 6 13.54 -13.25 49.43
N MET A 7 12.22 -13.36 49.53
CA MET A 7 11.28 -12.92 48.52
C MET A 7 11.29 -11.37 48.52
N PHE A 8 10.94 -10.78 47.39
CA PHE A 8 10.83 -9.34 47.11
C PHE A 8 12.13 -8.65 46.69
N SER A 9 12.35 -8.61 45.38
CA SER A 9 12.10 -7.39 44.59
C SER A 9 12.54 -7.67 43.15
N VAL A 10 11.59 -7.98 42.28
CA VAL A 10 11.09 -6.96 41.35
C VAL A 10 12.13 -6.69 40.26
N LEU A 11 11.83 -7.32 39.12
CA LEU A 11 12.10 -6.84 37.78
C LEU A 11 13.55 -6.80 37.24
N SER A 12 13.61 -7.22 35.98
CA SER A 12 14.45 -6.57 34.98
C SER A 12 15.93 -6.90 34.98
N ARG A 13 16.26 -8.15 34.67
CA ARG A 13 17.50 -8.47 33.91
C ARG A 13 17.24 -9.38 32.71
N ARG A 14 16.05 -9.27 32.12
CA ARG A 14 15.81 -9.63 30.71
C ARG A 14 16.19 -8.43 29.84
N THR A 15 17.46 -8.09 29.80
CA THR A 15 18.04 -7.29 28.72
C THR A 15 18.99 -8.20 27.96
N LEU A 16 18.38 -9.20 27.32
CA LEU A 16 18.94 -9.71 26.07
C LEU A 16 19.06 -8.51 25.15
N ALA A 17 20.30 -8.18 24.83
CA ALA A 17 20.64 -7.22 23.80
C ALA A 17 19.89 -7.62 22.53
N ILE A 18 18.77 -6.95 22.26
CA ILE A 18 18.20 -6.93 20.93
C ILE A 18 19.17 -6.07 20.14
N ALA A 19 20.04 -6.77 19.42
CA ALA A 19 20.92 -6.20 18.43
C ALA A 19 20.10 -5.23 17.57
N ALA A 20 20.59 -4.00 17.47
CA ALA A 20 20.14 -3.06 16.46
C ALA A 20 20.29 -3.73 15.10
N VAL A 21 19.19 -4.22 14.53
CA VAL A 21 19.07 -4.50 13.10
C VAL A 21 18.94 -3.15 12.41
N ALA A 22 20.06 -2.44 12.36
CA ALA A 22 20.25 -1.20 11.65
C ALA A 22 21.42 -1.40 10.69
N ALA A 23 21.26 -2.30 9.72
CA ALA A 23 22.05 -2.37 8.47
C ALA A 23 21.76 -3.69 7.73
N ALA A 24 20.65 -3.76 6.99
CA ALA A 24 20.49 -4.72 5.90
C ALA A 24 19.42 -4.23 4.89
N LEU A 25 19.63 -3.04 4.33
CA LEU A 25 18.95 -2.58 3.12
C LEU A 25 19.98 -2.20 2.04
N VAL A 26 21.11 -2.92 2.00
CA VAL A 26 22.10 -2.77 0.93
C VAL A 26 21.99 -3.98 0.01
N GLY A 27 21.21 -3.78 -1.05
CA GLY A 27 21.33 -4.36 -2.38
C GLY A 27 21.82 -5.79 -2.51
N THR A 28 20.88 -6.70 -2.79
CA THR A 28 21.14 -7.80 -3.72
C THR A 28 21.00 -7.27 -5.14
N ALA A 29 22.08 -7.41 -5.90
CA ALA A 29 22.28 -6.84 -7.22
C ALA A 29 21.37 -7.46 -8.28
N ALA A 30 20.31 -6.73 -8.62
CA ALA A 30 19.86 -6.48 -9.99
C ALA A 30 19.07 -5.17 -9.96
N CYS A 31 19.74 -4.03 -10.20
CA CYS A 31 19.14 -2.68 -10.18
C CYS A 31 18.33 -2.37 -8.90
N GLY A 32 19.01 -1.94 -7.82
CA GLY A 32 18.29 -1.39 -6.67
C GLY A 32 17.45 -0.18 -7.08
N PRO A 33 16.28 0.05 -6.45
CA PRO A 33 15.47 1.24 -6.67
C PRO A 33 16.36 2.49 -6.71
N GLY A 34 16.43 3.17 -7.86
CA GLY A 34 17.06 4.47 -7.93
C GLY A 34 16.40 5.43 -6.93
N ALA A 35 17.00 6.59 -6.66
CA ALA A 35 16.35 7.61 -5.84
C ALA A 35 14.91 7.90 -6.33
N ASP A 36 14.72 7.84 -7.65
CA ASP A 36 13.43 7.94 -8.34
C ASP A 36 12.47 6.81 -8.02
N THR A 37 12.93 5.55 -7.99
CA THR A 37 12.10 4.41 -7.64
C THR A 37 11.63 4.49 -6.17
N ARG A 38 12.50 4.92 -5.25
CA ARG A 38 12.13 5.09 -3.84
C ARG A 38 11.12 6.23 -3.64
N ALA A 39 11.29 7.33 -4.36
CA ALA A 39 10.36 8.46 -4.37
C ALA A 39 9.00 8.05 -4.98
N THR A 40 9.03 7.32 -6.09
CA THR A 40 7.82 6.83 -6.78
C THR A 40 7.08 5.80 -5.93
N CYS A 41 7.79 4.93 -5.24
CA CYS A 41 7.21 4.02 -4.24
C CYS A 41 6.51 4.77 -3.10
N ALA A 42 7.13 5.81 -2.56
CA ALA A 42 6.52 6.63 -1.51
C ALA A 42 5.27 7.37 -2.01
N GLU A 43 5.32 7.90 -3.22
CA GLU A 43 4.20 8.61 -3.85
C GLU A 43 3.04 7.64 -4.17
N ALA A 44 3.34 6.46 -4.69
CA ALA A 44 2.35 5.42 -4.95
C ALA A 44 1.70 4.90 -3.65
N GLN A 45 2.48 4.68 -2.59
CA GLN A 45 1.94 4.31 -1.28
C GLN A 45 1.02 5.40 -0.71
N LYS A 46 1.40 6.68 -0.89
CA LYS A 46 0.59 7.81 -0.48
C LYS A 46 -0.75 7.84 -1.23
N ILE A 47 -0.71 7.74 -2.56
CA ILE A 47 -1.91 7.69 -3.41
C ILE A 47 -2.85 6.56 -2.96
N MET A 48 -2.29 5.36 -2.75
CA MET A 48 -3.05 4.19 -2.29
C MET A 48 -3.65 4.36 -0.90
N THR A 49 -3.03 5.14 -0.02
CA THR A 49 -3.52 5.42 1.34
C THR A 49 -4.56 6.53 1.36
N GLU A 50 -4.45 7.52 0.48
CA GLU A 50 -5.39 8.64 0.35
C GLU A 50 -6.66 8.25 -0.42
N PHE A 51 -6.57 7.29 -1.34
CA PHE A 51 -7.67 6.89 -2.18
C PHE A 51 -8.92 6.43 -1.42
N PRO A 52 -8.85 5.57 -0.36
CA PRO A 52 -10.02 5.24 0.45
C PRO A 52 -10.73 6.46 1.06
N ASN A 53 -10.00 7.53 1.38
CA ASN A 53 -10.57 8.77 1.92
C ASN A 53 -11.32 9.55 0.82
N LYS A 54 -10.76 9.62 -0.40
CA LYS A 54 -11.47 10.20 -1.56
C LYS A 54 -12.72 9.39 -1.91
N LEU A 55 -12.63 8.08 -1.76
CA LEU A 55 -13.72 7.17 -2.11
C LEU A 55 -14.88 7.24 -1.13
N SER A 56 -14.59 7.25 0.17
CA SER A 56 -15.61 7.36 1.23
C SER A 56 -16.39 8.67 1.17
N ALA A 57 -15.78 9.75 0.65
CA ALA A 57 -16.49 10.99 0.32
C ALA A 57 -17.38 10.89 -0.94
N SER A 58 -17.14 9.88 -1.79
CA SER A 58 -17.74 9.75 -3.14
C SER A 58 -18.73 8.58 -3.27
N VAL A 59 -18.87 7.70 -2.26
CA VAL A 59 -19.73 6.49 -2.33
C VAL A 59 -21.20 6.78 -2.58
N ALA A 60 -21.67 8.00 -2.28
CA ALA A 60 -23.05 8.42 -2.52
C ALA A 60 -23.28 9.03 -3.91
N ASP A 61 -22.21 9.28 -4.68
CA ASP A 61 -22.26 9.89 -6.01
C ASP A 61 -21.42 9.06 -7.02
N PRO A 62 -22.09 8.29 -7.90
CA PRO A 62 -21.44 7.51 -8.94
C PRO A 62 -20.51 8.31 -9.86
N ALA A 63 -20.83 9.58 -10.15
CA ALA A 63 -19.98 10.42 -10.98
C ALA A 63 -18.68 10.78 -10.24
N SER A 64 -18.78 11.17 -8.98
CA SER A 64 -17.61 11.43 -8.12
C SER A 64 -16.77 10.18 -7.91
N PHE A 65 -17.39 9.02 -7.77
CA PHE A 65 -16.69 7.73 -7.67
C PHE A 65 -15.92 7.41 -8.96
N ASN A 66 -16.57 7.51 -10.12
CA ASN A 66 -15.94 7.26 -11.41
C ASN A 66 -14.78 8.23 -11.66
N LYS A 67 -14.93 9.49 -11.25
CA LYS A 67 -13.86 10.49 -11.31
C LYS A 67 -12.69 10.13 -10.39
N ALA A 68 -12.94 9.72 -9.16
CA ALA A 68 -11.88 9.36 -8.20
C ALA A 68 -11.08 8.13 -8.65
N THR A 69 -11.76 7.13 -9.25
CA THR A 69 -11.12 5.94 -9.82
C THR A 69 -10.34 6.25 -11.10
N ASP A 70 -10.89 7.09 -11.99
CA ASP A 70 -10.19 7.58 -13.19
C ASP A 70 -8.95 8.43 -12.80
N GLU A 71 -9.03 9.30 -11.78
CA GLU A 71 -7.89 10.06 -11.26
C GLU A 71 -6.81 9.14 -10.68
N LEU A 72 -7.19 8.16 -9.86
CA LEU A 72 -6.24 7.19 -9.32
C LEU A 72 -5.53 6.43 -10.45
N ALA A 73 -6.28 6.00 -11.46
CA ALA A 73 -5.72 5.31 -12.61
C ALA A 73 -4.71 6.19 -13.36
N ALA A 74 -5.02 7.48 -13.54
CA ALA A 74 -4.13 8.44 -14.17
C ALA A 74 -2.86 8.70 -13.34
N ASP A 75 -3.00 8.87 -12.03
CA ASP A 75 -1.85 9.06 -11.13
C ASP A 75 -0.92 7.86 -11.18
N LEU A 76 -1.46 6.63 -11.06
CA LEU A 76 -0.68 5.40 -11.17
C LEU A 76 0.02 5.26 -12.52
N LYS A 77 -0.65 5.65 -13.62
CA LYS A 77 -0.05 5.67 -14.95
C LYS A 77 1.12 6.68 -15.03
N ALA A 78 0.94 7.86 -14.45
CA ALA A 78 1.99 8.88 -14.42
C ALA A 78 3.19 8.44 -13.58
N LEU A 79 2.99 7.69 -12.50
CA LEU A 79 4.08 7.06 -11.75
C LEU A 79 4.74 5.93 -12.54
N ALA A 80 3.95 5.14 -13.27
CA ALA A 80 4.48 4.08 -14.15
C ALA A 80 5.40 4.68 -15.22
N ASP A 81 5.01 5.81 -15.83
CA ASP A 81 5.78 6.50 -16.87
C ASP A 81 7.09 7.13 -16.36
N LYS A 82 7.23 7.27 -15.03
CA LYS A 82 8.45 7.72 -14.35
C LYS A 82 9.26 6.57 -13.73
N SER A 83 8.75 5.34 -13.83
CA SER A 83 9.37 4.14 -13.28
C SER A 83 9.93 3.28 -14.40
N ASP A 84 10.83 2.38 -14.05
CA ASP A 84 11.35 1.37 -14.97
C ASP A 84 11.13 -0.05 -14.41
N GLY A 85 11.25 -1.04 -15.29
CA GLY A 85 11.23 -2.46 -14.93
C GLY A 85 9.90 -2.92 -14.30
N ASP A 86 10.01 -3.76 -13.28
CA ASP A 86 8.85 -4.40 -12.64
C ASP A 86 7.92 -3.39 -11.95
N LEU A 87 8.46 -2.25 -11.47
CA LEU A 87 7.65 -1.20 -10.87
C LEU A 87 6.74 -0.52 -11.90
N ALA A 88 7.26 -0.21 -13.10
CA ALA A 88 6.46 0.37 -14.17
C ALA A 88 5.34 -0.58 -14.62
N GLY A 89 5.64 -1.88 -14.73
CA GLY A 89 4.65 -2.91 -15.03
C GLY A 89 3.57 -3.00 -13.96
N ALA A 90 3.97 -3.08 -12.68
CA ALA A 90 3.03 -3.14 -11.57
C ALA A 90 2.13 -1.89 -11.51
N LEU A 91 2.68 -0.68 -11.68
CA LEU A 91 1.90 0.56 -11.67
C LEU A 91 0.95 0.66 -12.87
N THR A 92 1.34 0.15 -14.04
CA THR A 92 0.49 0.09 -15.24
C THR A 92 -0.67 -0.89 -15.08
N ASP A 93 -0.42 -2.07 -14.50
CA ASP A 93 -1.46 -3.04 -14.15
C ASP A 93 -2.49 -2.42 -13.21
N LEU A 94 -2.01 -1.69 -12.20
CA LEU A 94 -2.88 -1.04 -11.23
C LEU A 94 -3.69 0.08 -11.86
N SER A 95 -3.06 0.93 -12.67
CA SER A 95 -3.75 1.94 -13.45
C SER A 95 -4.91 1.34 -14.26
N THR A 96 -4.65 0.24 -14.96
CA THR A 96 -5.65 -0.46 -15.77
C THR A 96 -6.79 -1.04 -14.92
N LEU A 97 -6.45 -1.68 -13.80
CA LEU A 97 -7.43 -2.24 -12.86
C LEU A 97 -8.37 -1.16 -12.31
N PHE A 98 -7.83 -0.03 -11.88
CA PHE A 98 -8.64 1.06 -11.32
C PHE A 98 -9.46 1.78 -12.38
N GLY A 99 -8.92 2.01 -13.58
CA GLY A 99 -9.66 2.64 -14.69
C GLY A 99 -10.79 1.79 -15.25
N ALA A 100 -10.74 0.47 -15.03
CA ALA A 100 -11.81 -0.46 -15.42
C ALA A 100 -13.00 -0.47 -14.44
N VAL A 101 -12.83 0.05 -13.22
CA VAL A 101 -13.91 0.09 -12.23
C VAL A 101 -14.79 1.31 -12.47
N LYS A 102 -16.02 1.09 -12.92
CA LYS A 102 -17.05 2.14 -13.02
C LYS A 102 -18.34 1.70 -12.35
N ILE A 103 -18.98 2.63 -11.64
CA ILE A 103 -20.30 2.47 -11.04
C ILE A 103 -21.34 3.07 -11.97
N ASP A 104 -22.40 2.30 -12.22
CA ASP A 104 -23.62 2.76 -12.88
C ASP A 104 -24.68 3.09 -11.82
N ALA A 105 -25.08 4.36 -11.76
CA ALA A 105 -26.12 4.85 -10.85
C ALA A 105 -27.48 4.18 -11.08
N SER A 106 -27.73 3.70 -12.29
CA SER A 106 -28.98 3.06 -12.71
C SER A 106 -29.07 1.60 -12.24
N ASN A 107 -27.96 1.03 -11.75
CA ASN A 107 -27.88 -0.36 -11.30
C ASN A 107 -27.21 -0.47 -9.91
N PRO A 108 -27.95 -0.25 -8.82
CA PRO A 108 -27.39 -0.23 -7.46
C PRO A 108 -26.78 -1.58 -7.03
N ALA A 109 -27.26 -2.71 -7.57
CA ALA A 109 -26.66 -4.02 -7.29
C ALA A 109 -25.26 -4.15 -7.94
N ALA A 110 -25.09 -3.63 -9.15
CA ALA A 110 -23.78 -3.56 -9.81
C ALA A 110 -22.83 -2.60 -9.09
N ALA A 111 -23.34 -1.49 -8.53
CA ALA A 111 -22.56 -0.55 -7.73
C ALA A 111 -21.91 -1.22 -6.51
N THR A 112 -22.67 -2.02 -5.75
CA THR A 112 -22.13 -2.75 -4.59
C THR A 112 -21.04 -3.74 -4.99
N ALA A 113 -21.25 -4.52 -6.05
CA ALA A 113 -20.24 -5.45 -6.55
C ALA A 113 -18.94 -4.73 -6.96
N LYS A 114 -19.05 -3.57 -7.61
CA LYS A 114 -17.91 -2.75 -8.02
C LYS A 114 -17.17 -2.14 -6.83
N LEU A 115 -17.87 -1.76 -5.76
CA LEU A 115 -17.24 -1.31 -4.52
C LEU A 115 -16.45 -2.44 -3.83
N THR A 116 -17.00 -3.66 -3.82
CA THR A 116 -16.28 -4.83 -3.29
C THR A 116 -15.04 -5.15 -4.14
N GLU A 117 -15.20 -5.19 -5.47
CA GLU A 117 -14.10 -5.40 -6.41
C GLU A 117 -12.99 -4.36 -6.22
N LEU A 118 -13.36 -3.09 -6.07
CA LEU A 118 -12.42 -2.01 -5.81
C LEU A 118 -11.67 -2.19 -4.50
N SER A 119 -12.35 -2.58 -3.41
CA SER A 119 -11.71 -2.84 -2.11
C SER A 119 -10.68 -3.97 -2.22
N THR A 120 -11.02 -5.04 -2.94
CA THR A 120 -10.08 -6.13 -3.23
C THR A 120 -8.91 -5.66 -4.10
N ASN A 121 -9.19 -4.87 -5.15
CA ASN A 121 -8.15 -4.32 -6.02
C ASN A 121 -7.23 -3.37 -5.27
N ALA A 122 -7.74 -2.56 -4.34
CA ALA A 122 -6.93 -1.68 -3.49
C ALA A 122 -6.00 -2.45 -2.55
N GLN A 123 -6.46 -3.56 -1.97
CA GLN A 123 -5.60 -4.43 -1.16
C GLN A 123 -4.53 -5.12 -2.02
N ASN A 124 -4.92 -5.68 -3.16
CA ASN A 124 -3.98 -6.31 -4.10
C ASN A 124 -2.97 -5.31 -4.64
N ALA A 125 -3.40 -4.07 -4.88
CA ALA A 125 -2.55 -2.97 -5.28
C ALA A 125 -1.51 -2.66 -4.23
N ALA A 126 -1.92 -2.48 -2.98
CA ALA A 126 -0.99 -2.24 -1.87
C ALA A 126 0.04 -3.37 -1.72
N VAL A 127 -0.37 -4.64 -1.92
CA VAL A 127 0.54 -5.79 -1.89
C VAL A 127 1.53 -5.77 -3.07
N LYS A 128 1.04 -5.60 -4.31
CA LYS A 128 1.89 -5.52 -5.51
C LYS A 128 2.88 -4.37 -5.42
N LEU A 129 2.43 -3.22 -4.93
CA LEU A 129 3.29 -2.05 -4.71
C LEU A 129 4.33 -2.33 -3.62
N GLY A 130 3.92 -2.96 -2.52
CA GLY A 130 4.85 -3.40 -1.47
C GLY A 130 5.95 -4.32 -2.02
N GLN A 131 5.60 -5.27 -2.89
CA GLN A 131 6.55 -6.19 -3.52
C GLN A 131 7.46 -5.52 -4.56
N ALA A 132 6.91 -4.60 -5.37
CA ALA A 132 7.69 -3.87 -6.37
C ALA A 132 8.64 -2.83 -5.75
N CYS A 133 8.40 -2.45 -4.50
CA CYS A 133 9.16 -1.45 -3.75
C CYS A 133 10.19 -2.03 -2.76
N THR A 134 10.34 -3.36 -2.72
CA THR A 134 11.34 -4.09 -1.92
C THR A 134 12.49 -4.58 -2.79
#